data_AF-A0A075ULR8-F1
#
_entry.id   AF-A0A075ULR8-F1
#
_cell.length_a   1.000
_cell.length_b   1.000
_cell.length_c   1.000
_cell.angle_alpha   90.00
_cell.angle_beta   90.00
_cell.angle_gamma   90.00
#
_symmetry.space_group_name_H-M   'P 1'
#
loop_
_entity.id
_entity.type
_entity.pdbx_description
1 polymer ?
#
loop_
_entity_poly.entity_id
_entity_poly.type
_entity_poly.pdbx_seq_one_letter_code
_entity_poly.pdbx_strand_id
1 'polypeptide(L)'
;MRKHHAVPMKGPDLPSPEQGFTVEQWRHRWPVAVEKTELVGGVIIFVGEFDSRDVETAQRTYPGRRALLTETGHIEVHPARS
;
A
#
# COMPACT_ATOMS: atom_id res chain seq x y z
N MET A 1 12.13 21.56 19.88
CA MET A 1 11.88 21.46 18.43
C MET A 1 12.04 20.01 18.01
N ARG A 2 10.95 19.26 17.75
CA ARG A 2 11.06 17.88 17.24
C ARG A 2 11.31 17.95 15.73
N LYS A 3 12.46 17.45 15.28
CA LYS A 3 12.77 17.31 13.86
C LYS A 3 11.90 16.16 13.32
N HIS A 4 10.92 16.48 12.49
CA HIS A 4 10.24 15.46 11.69
C HIS A 4 11.29 14.86 10.75
N HIS A 5 11.72 13.63 11.04
CA HIS A 5 12.54 12.88 10.09
C HIS A 5 11.60 12.50 8.95
N ALA A 6 11.82 13.09 7.77
CA ALA A 6 11.15 12.63 6.56
C ALA A 6 11.55 11.17 6.34
N VAL A 7 10.57 10.27 6.30
CA VAL A 7 10.81 8.88 5.92
C VAL A 7 11.30 8.90 4.47
N PRO A 8 12.48 8.33 4.16
CA PRO A 8 12.98 8.33 2.80
C PRO A 8 12.00 7.59 1.89
N MET A 9 11.48 8.27 0.87
CA MET A 9 10.66 7.63 -0.15
C MET A 9 11.51 6.60 -0.90
N LYS A 10 11.17 5.31 -0.78
CA LYS A 10 11.82 4.24 -1.54
C LYS A 10 11.09 4.03 -2.88
N GLY A 11 11.85 3.75 -3.94
CA GLY A 11 11.34 3.36 -5.26
C GLY A 11 11.21 4.47 -6.31
N PRO A 12 11.05 4.12 -7.60
CA PRO A 12 10.94 5.08 -8.71
C PRO A 12 9.67 5.92 -8.59
N ASP A 13 9.74 7.22 -8.90
CA ASP A 13 8.58 8.13 -8.86
C ASP A 13 7.39 7.58 -9.66
N LEU A 14 6.19 7.97 -9.23
CA LEU A 14 4.97 7.65 -9.97
C LEU A 14 5.03 8.30 -11.37
N PRO A 15 4.58 7.61 -12.43
CA PRO A 15 4.39 8.24 -13.72
C PRO A 15 3.35 9.37 -13.59
N SER A 16 3.39 10.35 -14.51
CA SER A 16 2.36 11.38 -14.55
C SER A 16 0.99 10.76 -14.88
N PRO A 17 -0.14 11.41 -14.55
CA PRO A 17 -1.48 10.82 -14.72
C PRO A 17 -1.80 10.35 -16.15
N GLU A 18 -1.18 11.00 -17.14
CA GLU A 18 -1.29 10.69 -18.57
C GLU A 18 -0.36 9.55 -19.04
N GLN A 19 0.48 9.00 -18.16
CA GLN A 19 1.40 7.90 -18.44
C GLN A 19 1.00 6.62 -17.69
N GLY A 20 0.97 5.49 -18.41
CA GLY A 20 0.76 4.17 -17.80
C GLY A 20 1.98 3.69 -17.00
N PHE A 21 1.77 2.74 -16.10
CA PHE A 21 2.86 2.06 -15.38
C PHE A 21 3.66 1.17 -16.33
N THR A 22 5.00 1.20 -16.23
CA THR A 22 5.84 0.13 -16.75
C THR A 22 5.73 -1.12 -15.87
N VAL A 23 6.08 -2.30 -16.40
CA VAL A 23 6.11 -3.56 -15.63
C VAL A 23 7.02 -3.46 -14.40
N GLU A 24 8.12 -2.73 -14.50
CA GLU A 24 9.06 -2.52 -13.39
C GLU A 24 8.48 -1.59 -12.32
N GLN A 25 7.84 -0.48 -12.72
CA GLN A 25 7.11 0.40 -11.81
C GLN A 25 5.96 -0.33 -11.12
N TRP A 26 5.24 -1.17 -11.86
CA TRP A 26 4.14 -1.96 -11.34
C TRP A 26 4.60 -3.02 -10.33
N ARG A 27 5.70 -3.72 -10.61
CA ARG A 27 6.29 -4.69 -9.66
C ARG A 27 6.80 -4.03 -8.39
N HIS A 28 7.31 -2.80 -8.48
CA HIS A 28 7.88 -2.10 -7.32
C HIS A 28 6.82 -1.37 -6.48
N ARG A 29 5.82 -0.75 -7.12
CA ARG A 29 4.76 0.03 -6.44
C ARG A 29 3.51 -0.78 -6.12
N TRP A 30 3.28 -1.89 -6.83
CA TRP A 30 2.13 -2.77 -6.66
C TRP A 30 2.53 -4.26 -6.70
N PRO A 31 3.45 -4.73 -5.83
CA PRO A 31 3.94 -6.13 -5.83
C PRO A 31 2.83 -7.18 -5.62
N VAL A 32 1.65 -6.76 -5.18
CA VAL A 32 0.48 -7.59 -4.84
C VAL A 32 -0.06 -8.49 -5.95
N ALA A 33 0.26 -8.23 -7.21
CA ALA A 33 -0.20 -9.07 -8.30
C ALA A 33 0.73 -10.27 -8.59
N VAL A 34 1.87 -10.35 -7.89
CA VAL A 34 2.82 -11.46 -7.98
C VAL A 34 2.83 -12.30 -6.70
N GLU A 35 2.63 -11.69 -5.52
CA GLU A 35 2.71 -12.38 -4.24
C GLU A 35 1.43 -12.25 -3.39
N LYS A 36 0.62 -13.31 -3.47
CA LYS A 36 -0.26 -13.88 -2.45
C LYS A 36 -1.07 -12.90 -1.57
N THR A 37 -2.32 -12.69 -1.95
CA THR A 37 -3.37 -12.16 -1.07
C THR A 37 -3.78 -13.25 -0.06
N GLU A 38 -3.21 -13.25 1.15
CA GLU A 38 -3.72 -14.12 2.22
C GLU A 38 -4.92 -13.44 2.90
N LEU A 39 -6.09 -14.09 2.80
CA LEU A 39 -7.29 -13.75 3.56
C LEU A 39 -7.20 -14.44 4.94
N VAL A 40 -6.54 -13.80 5.89
CA VAL A 40 -6.45 -14.31 7.27
C VAL A 40 -7.59 -13.70 8.09
N GLY A 41 -8.59 -14.51 8.46
CA GLY A 41 -9.70 -14.04 9.29
C GLY A 41 -10.53 -12.90 8.67
N GLY A 42 -10.55 -12.79 7.33
CA GLY A 42 -11.24 -11.70 6.61
C GLY A 42 -10.39 -10.45 6.34
N VAL A 43 -9.14 -10.43 6.82
CA VAL A 43 -8.16 -9.35 6.58
C VAL A 43 -7.38 -9.64 5.30
N ILE A 44 -7.23 -8.64 4.44
CA ILE A 44 -6.40 -8.70 3.23
C ILE A 44 -5.03 -8.14 3.58
N ILE A 45 -3.97 -8.94 3.42
CA ILE A 45 -2.60 -8.53 3.78
C ILE A 45 -1.79 -8.30 2.50
N PHE A 46 -1.08 -7.17 2.45
CA PHE A 46 -0.18 -6.75 1.38
C PHE A 46 1.23 -6.68 1.95
N VAL A 47 2.06 -7.68 1.67
CA VAL A 47 3.47 -7.70 2.11
C VAL A 47 4.30 -6.87 1.14
N GLY A 48 5.09 -5.94 1.67
CA GLY A 48 5.87 -4.98 0.89
C GLY A 48 6.35 -3.79 1.72
N GLU A 49 6.95 -2.82 1.05
CA GLU A 49 7.43 -1.55 1.61
C GLU A 49 6.50 -0.42 1.12
N PHE A 50 5.36 -0.27 1.79
CA PHE A 50 4.32 0.72 1.44
C PHE A 50 4.42 2.00 2.27
N ASP A 51 3.79 3.06 1.78
CA ASP A 51 3.63 4.32 2.50
C ASP A 51 2.18 4.78 2.64
N SER A 52 1.96 5.96 3.23
CA SER A 52 0.62 6.49 3.49
C SER A 52 -0.23 6.69 2.22
N ARG A 53 0.39 6.96 1.07
CA ARG A 53 -0.32 7.14 -0.22
C ARG A 53 -0.90 5.83 -0.71
N ASP A 54 -0.21 4.74 -0.44
CA ASP A 54 -0.67 3.39 -0.76
C ASP A 54 -1.84 2.99 0.15
N VAL A 55 -1.81 3.41 1.43
CA VAL A 55 -2.95 3.23 2.36
C VAL A 55 -4.18 3.99 1.86
N GLU A 56 -4.03 5.25 1.46
CA GLU A 56 -5.13 6.03 0.89
C GLU A 56 -5.72 5.38 -0.36
N THR A 57 -4.85 4.82 -1.21
CA THR A 57 -5.26 4.07 -2.40
C THR A 57 -6.05 2.83 -2.00
N ALA A 58 -5.54 2.01 -1.09
CA ALA A 58 -6.24 0.84 -0.57
C ALA A 58 -7.60 1.23 0.06
N GLN A 59 -7.65 2.33 0.81
CA GLN A 59 -8.87 2.81 1.45
C GLN A 59 -9.97 3.22 0.43
N ARG A 60 -9.59 3.78 -0.73
CA ARG A 60 -10.52 4.07 -1.82
C ARG A 60 -10.95 2.82 -2.58
N THR A 61 -10.02 1.89 -2.79
CA THR A 61 -10.28 0.62 -3.50
C THR A 61 -11.22 -0.29 -2.73
N TYR A 62 -11.17 -0.27 -1.39
CA TYR A 62 -11.98 -1.12 -0.52
C TYR A 62 -12.92 -0.28 0.35
N PRO A 63 -14.01 0.28 -0.22
CA PRO A 63 -14.98 1.05 0.55
C PRO A 63 -15.63 0.17 1.63
N GLY A 64 -15.87 0.75 2.82
CA GLY A 64 -16.40 0.01 3.97
C GLY A 64 -15.41 -0.94 4.62
N ARG A 65 -14.12 -0.83 4.31
CA ARG A 65 -13.03 -1.50 5.01
C ARG A 65 -12.08 -0.49 5.61
N ARG A 66 -11.17 -0.93 6.48
CA ARG A 66 -10.16 -0.08 7.11
C ARG A 66 -8.77 -0.53 6.65
N ALA A 67 -8.08 0.32 5.89
CA ALA A 67 -6.69 0.10 5.49
C ALA A 67 -5.72 0.64 6.57
N LEU A 68 -4.68 -0.12 6.90
CA LEU A 68 -3.66 0.23 7.88
C LEU A 68 -2.26 -0.01 7.31
N LEU A 69 -1.31 0.86 7.65
CA LEU A 69 0.12 0.60 7.47
C LEU A 69 0.69 0.01 8.77
N THR A 70 1.34 -1.14 8.66
CA THR A 70 2.04 -1.80 9.77
C THR A 70 3.43 -1.19 9.98
N GLU A 71 4.03 -1.44 11.14
CA GLU A 71 5.39 -0.97 11.45
C GLU A 71 6.46 -1.57 10.50
N THR A 72 6.19 -2.73 9.91
CA THR A 72 7.07 -3.41 8.94
C THR A 72 6.82 -2.98 7.49
N GLY A 73 5.97 -1.96 7.27
CA GLY A 73 5.71 -1.40 5.94
C GLY A 73 4.63 -2.14 5.14
N HIS A 74 3.95 -3.14 5.69
CA HIS A 74 2.86 -3.87 5.03
C HIS A 74 1.54 -3.11 5.14
N ILE A 75 0.64 -3.32 4.17
CA ILE A 75 -0.75 -2.86 4.29
C ILE A 75 -1.65 -4.00 4.75
N GLU A 76 -2.55 -3.70 5.69
CA GLU A 76 -3.64 -4.59 6.09
C GLU A 76 -4.99 -3.93 5.82
N VAL A 77 -5.90 -4.61 5.14
CA VAL A 77 -7.26 -4.13 4.89
C VAL A 77 -8.26 -4.99 5.65
N HIS A 78 -8.74 -4.43 6.76
CA HIS A 78 -9.65 -5.06 7.70
C HIS A 78 -11.11 -4.85 7.29
N PRO A 79 -12.03 -5.78 7.60
CA PRO A 79 -13.46 -5.50 7.56
C PRO A 79 -13.80 -4.25 8.37
N ALA A 80 -14.84 -3.49 7.98
CA ALA A 80 -15.45 -2.53 8.91
C ALA A 80 -15.87 -3.31 10.17
N ARG A 81 -15.52 -2.79 11.35
CA ARG A 81 -16.03 -3.36 12.61
C ARG A 81 -17.56 -3.35 12.54
N SER A 82 -18.17 -4.49 12.85
CA SER A 82 -19.58 -4.55 13.27
C SER A 82 -19.80 -3.74 14.53
#